data_AF-A0A3D0FNF6-F1
#
_entry.id   AF-A0A3D0FNF6-F1
#
_cell.length_a   1.000
_cell.length_b   1.000
_cell.length_c   1.000
_cell.angle_alpha   90.00
_cell.angle_beta   90.00
_cell.angle_gamma   90.00
#
_symmetry.space_group_name_H-M   'P 1'
#
loop_
_entity.id
_entity.type
_entity.pdbx_description
1 polymer ?
#
loop_
_entity_poly.entity_id
_entity_poly.type
_entity_poly.pdbx_seq_one_letter_code
_entity_poly.pdbx_strand_id
1 'polypeptide(L)'
;ATLTVTCGSAQKTISISGVGAETSSNEYYISPSGNDQTGDGSFENPWYNIQYAVNQAVAGDVIICRGGTYSPNMRDSSGKTTVRIRKSGTAEQPYTIRAYDGETPVFDFAATQLLADKSMVGVRGFEITGDWWHIYGLTITHAGDNGIKLEGSHNIIERCVFCYNLDSGLQLGFGHVFSESGFGSSNDGTHCSYNTVIDCDSYRNCDFDSNYGSDADGFACKMHNGIGNRFIRCRAWENSDDAWDLYETDFSVVLVECWAWGSGRPENHLWVKDYLSGSASFSGNGNGIKMGGNGTGGSSKGKHEAWNCVAFNCDKTGSVKGFDQNSHGGGEKLVGCLAFGCGYDFMYERASANSEYYNNVCIGRQEIAGGTDSNNALGSPTDKGWQNNVVYGVSMDDYIDLSEETAKGPRGVDGSMPANFARLKAGRPQINAGLDLAVPYTDEFSFLLQPIYGSARDLGPYEYTSNSSSTPLQQIFTYENSDKLLLLNTNGSQELTAKVSTAKIGNVVLEIYNMQGQQMLMRELGVLSADRDYYYPVNVSMLPAGVYVCRVHTPTGVMSAKFAR
;
A
#
# COMPACT_ATOMS: atom_id res chain seq x y z
N ALA A 1 -36.76 3.39 16.46
CA ALA A 1 -36.87 2.55 17.68
C ALA A 1 -37.18 3.42 18.89
N THR A 2 -37.67 2.86 20.00
CA THR A 2 -37.83 3.62 21.27
C THR A 2 -37.08 2.93 22.38
N LEU A 3 -36.27 3.67 23.12
CA LEU A 3 -35.65 3.22 24.36
C LEU A 3 -36.38 3.89 25.51
N THR A 4 -36.85 3.08 26.45
CA THR A 4 -37.44 3.58 27.69
C THR A 4 -36.45 3.36 28.81
N VAL A 5 -36.02 4.44 29.45
CA VAL A 5 -35.20 4.37 30.67
C VAL A 5 -36.11 4.66 31.86
N THR A 6 -36.08 3.76 32.85
CA THR A 6 -36.84 3.88 34.10
C THR A 6 -35.90 3.99 35.29
N CYS A 7 -36.22 4.90 36.21
CA CYS A 7 -35.60 4.97 37.53
C CYS A 7 -36.70 5.28 38.55
N GLY A 8 -37.13 4.25 39.29
CA GLY A 8 -38.32 4.34 40.15
C GLY A 8 -39.58 4.64 39.33
N SER A 9 -40.37 5.62 39.76
CA SER A 9 -41.59 6.06 39.07
C SER A 9 -41.34 7.04 37.91
N ALA A 10 -40.10 7.48 37.69
CA ALA A 10 -39.75 8.36 36.59
C ALA A 10 -39.48 7.53 35.33
N GLN A 11 -40.22 7.83 34.26
CA GLN A 11 -40.04 7.22 32.95
C GLN A 11 -39.70 8.31 31.94
N LYS A 12 -38.65 8.09 31.16
CA LYS A 12 -38.33 8.94 30.01
C LYS A 12 -38.19 8.07 28.77
N THR A 13 -39.02 8.39 27.78
CA THR A 13 -39.00 7.73 26.47
C THR A 13 -38.12 8.55 25.55
N ILE A 14 -37.08 7.92 25.01
CA ILE A 14 -36.24 8.49 23.97
C ILE A 14 -36.72 7.91 22.64
N SER A 15 -37.27 8.78 21.80
CA SER A 15 -37.61 8.44 20.42
C SER A 15 -36.33 8.47 19.59
N ILE A 16 -35.90 7.30 19.11
CA ILE A 16 -34.77 7.17 18.20
C ILE A 16 -35.36 7.10 16.79
N SER A 17 -35.34 8.22 16.08
CA SER A 17 -35.64 8.30 14.66
C SER A 17 -34.35 8.45 13.88
N GLY A 18 -33.98 7.43 13.12
CA GLY A 18 -33.00 7.54 12.05
C GLY A 18 -33.74 7.65 10.73
N VAL A 19 -33.44 8.67 9.93
CA VAL A 19 -33.65 8.62 8.48
C VAL A 19 -32.39 8.00 7.89
N GLY A 20 -32.25 6.69 8.06
CA GLY A 20 -31.28 5.92 7.30
C GLY A 20 -31.84 5.72 5.90
N ALA A 21 -31.06 6.02 4.87
CA ALA A 21 -31.34 5.52 3.55
C ALA A 21 -31.35 3.97 3.61
N GLU A 22 -32.25 3.33 2.89
CA GLU A 22 -32.27 1.88 2.64
C GLU A 22 -31.06 1.50 1.78
N THR A 23 -29.86 1.58 2.37
CA THR A 23 -28.59 1.10 1.81
C THR A 23 -27.80 0.39 2.91
N SER A 24 -28.45 -0.44 3.74
CA SER A 24 -27.73 -1.16 4.78
C SER A 24 -26.90 -2.27 4.11
N SER A 25 -25.64 -1.95 3.80
CA SER A 25 -24.58 -2.95 3.72
C SER A 25 -24.66 -3.82 4.96
N ASN A 26 -24.77 -5.14 4.80
CA ASN A 26 -24.66 -6.03 5.93
C ASN A 26 -23.21 -6.09 6.39
N GLU A 27 -23.00 -6.14 7.70
CA GLU A 27 -21.71 -6.44 8.28
C GLU A 27 -21.68 -7.91 8.71
N TYR A 28 -20.72 -8.66 8.17
CA TYR A 28 -20.46 -10.03 8.58
C TYR A 28 -19.11 -10.13 9.28
N TYR A 29 -19.06 -10.83 10.40
CA TYR A 29 -17.86 -11.00 11.20
C TYR A 29 -17.30 -12.40 11.02
N ILE A 30 -15.98 -12.49 10.83
CA ILE A 30 -15.24 -13.74 10.91
C ILE A 30 -14.21 -13.69 12.04
N SER A 31 -13.91 -14.82 12.68
CA SER A 31 -12.95 -14.93 13.79
C SER A 31 -12.23 -16.28 13.77
N PRO A 32 -10.97 -16.37 14.26
CA PRO A 32 -10.28 -17.65 14.43
C PRO A 32 -11.02 -18.65 15.34
N SER A 33 -11.88 -18.17 16.23
CA SER A 33 -12.74 -19.00 17.08
C SER A 33 -14.19 -19.12 16.57
N GLY A 34 -14.47 -18.62 15.38
CA GLY A 34 -15.78 -18.67 14.75
C GLY A 34 -16.16 -20.07 14.29
N ASN A 35 -17.38 -20.21 13.76
CA ASN A 35 -17.89 -21.49 13.26
C ASN A 35 -18.86 -21.29 12.10
N ASP A 36 -18.58 -21.88 10.93
CA ASP A 36 -19.41 -21.70 9.73
C ASP A 36 -20.76 -22.46 9.78
N GLN A 37 -20.91 -23.43 10.70
CA GLN A 37 -22.13 -24.23 10.84
C GLN A 37 -23.10 -23.63 11.85
N THR A 38 -22.58 -23.09 12.95
CA THR A 38 -23.39 -22.56 14.05
C THR A 38 -23.37 -21.03 14.15
N GLY A 39 -22.40 -20.37 13.52
CA GLY A 39 -22.32 -18.92 13.47
C GLY A 39 -23.34 -18.34 12.49
N ASP A 40 -23.81 -17.14 12.79
CA ASP A 40 -24.75 -16.38 11.94
C ASP A 40 -24.07 -15.17 11.27
N GLY A 41 -22.76 -15.02 11.44
CA GLY A 41 -21.98 -13.92 10.89
C GLY A 41 -22.11 -12.63 11.72
N SER A 42 -22.80 -12.64 12.85
CA SER A 42 -22.82 -11.51 13.78
C SER A 42 -21.52 -11.40 14.56
N PHE A 43 -21.32 -10.24 15.22
CA PHE A 43 -20.18 -10.01 16.10
C PHE A 43 -20.06 -11.05 17.23
N GLU A 44 -21.19 -11.48 17.80
CA GLU A 44 -21.24 -12.44 18.91
C GLU A 44 -21.09 -13.89 18.45
N ASN A 45 -21.56 -14.22 17.24
CA ASN A 45 -21.47 -15.57 16.66
C ASN A 45 -20.83 -15.53 15.26
N PRO A 46 -19.54 -15.18 15.16
CA PRO A 46 -18.87 -15.00 13.88
C PRO A 46 -18.65 -16.33 13.14
N TRP A 47 -18.50 -16.25 11.83
CA TRP A 47 -18.01 -17.36 11.02
C TRP A 47 -16.49 -17.53 11.16
N TYR A 48 -15.94 -18.61 10.60
CA TYR A 48 -14.50 -18.88 10.61
C TYR A 48 -13.87 -18.62 9.23
N ASN A 49 -14.39 -19.28 8.18
CA ASN A 49 -13.74 -19.29 6.87
C ASN A 49 -14.09 -18.04 6.07
N ILE A 50 -13.08 -17.30 5.61
CA ILE A 50 -13.26 -16.15 4.72
C ILE A 50 -13.99 -16.50 3.42
N GLN A 51 -13.71 -17.67 2.83
CA GLN A 51 -14.43 -18.12 1.63
C GLN A 51 -15.94 -18.30 1.90
N TYR A 52 -16.31 -18.74 3.11
CA TYR A 52 -17.71 -18.85 3.48
C TYR A 52 -18.37 -17.48 3.49
N ALA A 53 -17.75 -16.48 4.15
CA ALA A 53 -18.23 -15.11 4.18
C ALA A 53 -18.34 -14.48 2.78
N VAL A 54 -17.34 -14.67 1.91
CA VAL A 54 -17.36 -14.22 0.50
C VAL A 54 -18.53 -14.83 -0.26
N ASN A 55 -18.86 -16.10 0.00
CA ASN A 55 -19.99 -16.77 -0.63
C ASN A 55 -21.34 -16.21 -0.15
N GLN A 56 -21.46 -15.75 1.09
CA GLN A 56 -22.69 -15.16 1.64
C GLN A 56 -22.90 -13.71 1.23
N ALA A 57 -21.83 -12.91 1.18
CA ALA A 57 -21.91 -11.48 0.92
C ALA A 57 -22.54 -11.16 -0.45
N VAL A 58 -23.30 -10.07 -0.51
CA VAL A 58 -23.79 -9.43 -1.75
C VAL A 58 -23.17 -8.05 -1.93
N ALA A 59 -23.33 -7.44 -3.11
CA ALA A 59 -22.68 -6.17 -3.44
C ALA A 59 -23.06 -5.08 -2.43
N GLY A 60 -22.04 -4.37 -1.92
CA GLY A 60 -22.17 -3.41 -0.84
C GLY A 60 -21.88 -3.97 0.56
N ASP A 61 -21.89 -5.28 0.78
CA ASP A 61 -21.64 -5.87 2.10
C ASP A 61 -20.16 -5.73 2.54
N VAL A 62 -19.97 -5.75 3.87
CA VAL A 62 -18.66 -5.66 4.53
C VAL A 62 -18.39 -6.93 5.32
N ILE A 63 -17.26 -7.59 5.02
CA ILE A 63 -16.73 -8.71 5.79
C ILE A 63 -15.64 -8.17 6.73
N ILE A 64 -15.84 -8.30 8.03
CA ILE A 64 -14.98 -7.79 9.08
C ILE A 64 -14.22 -8.96 9.74
N CYS A 65 -12.90 -8.94 9.61
CA CYS A 65 -12.02 -9.97 10.12
C CYS A 65 -11.46 -9.59 11.50
N ARG A 66 -11.80 -10.37 12.53
CA ARG A 66 -11.22 -10.24 13.88
C ARG A 66 -9.74 -10.61 13.89
N GLY A 67 -9.02 -10.11 14.87
CA GLY A 67 -7.60 -10.35 15.05
C GLY A 67 -7.27 -11.80 15.39
N GLY A 68 -6.05 -12.19 15.05
CA GLY A 68 -5.51 -13.52 15.27
C GLY A 68 -5.26 -14.27 13.96
N THR A 69 -4.74 -15.49 14.12
CA THR A 69 -4.32 -16.32 12.98
C THR A 69 -5.47 -17.22 12.53
N TYR A 70 -5.86 -17.07 11.28
CA TYR A 70 -6.71 -18.00 10.55
C TYR A 70 -5.79 -19.01 9.85
N SER A 71 -6.13 -20.29 9.98
CA SER A 71 -5.53 -21.37 9.19
C SER A 71 -6.60 -21.88 8.23
N PRO A 72 -6.75 -21.27 7.04
CA PRO A 72 -7.81 -21.61 6.10
C PRO A 72 -7.80 -23.11 5.83
N ASN A 73 -8.96 -23.78 5.82
CA ASN A 73 -9.05 -25.23 5.61
C ASN A 73 -10.04 -25.62 4.50
N MET A 74 -10.64 -24.63 3.85
CA MET A 74 -11.49 -24.81 2.69
C MET A 74 -10.67 -25.37 1.51
N ARG A 75 -11.34 -26.16 0.66
CA ARG A 75 -10.80 -26.59 -0.63
C ARG A 75 -11.84 -26.33 -1.72
N ASP A 76 -11.40 -25.77 -2.84
CA ASP A 76 -12.24 -25.66 -4.02
C ASP A 76 -12.40 -27.02 -4.73
N SER A 77 -13.17 -27.05 -5.82
CA SER A 77 -13.37 -28.26 -6.62
C SER A 77 -12.08 -28.82 -7.24
N SER A 78 -11.02 -28.02 -7.31
CA SER A 78 -9.70 -28.40 -7.76
C SER A 78 -8.77 -28.79 -6.59
N GLY A 79 -9.29 -28.86 -5.37
CA GLY A 79 -8.55 -29.24 -4.17
C GLY A 79 -7.67 -28.14 -3.58
N LYS A 80 -7.67 -26.93 -4.15
CA LYS A 80 -6.80 -25.81 -3.72
C LYS A 80 -7.44 -25.03 -2.58
N THR A 81 -6.62 -24.52 -1.67
CA THR A 81 -7.07 -23.70 -0.53
C THR A 81 -7.15 -22.20 -0.83
N THR A 82 -7.15 -21.85 -2.11
CA THR A 82 -7.23 -20.46 -2.57
C THR A 82 -8.59 -19.85 -2.27
N VAL A 83 -8.58 -18.65 -1.70
CA VAL A 83 -9.78 -17.82 -1.56
C VAL A 83 -10.15 -17.26 -2.93
N ARG A 84 -11.29 -17.66 -3.48
CA ARG A 84 -11.79 -17.25 -4.80
C ARG A 84 -12.78 -16.10 -4.65
N ILE A 85 -12.39 -14.94 -5.17
CA ILE A 85 -13.21 -13.73 -5.19
C ILE A 85 -13.61 -13.45 -6.64
N ARG A 86 -14.81 -13.92 -7.02
CA ARG A 86 -15.33 -13.85 -8.40
C ARG A 86 -16.51 -12.91 -8.59
N LYS A 87 -17.20 -12.54 -7.51
CA LYS A 87 -18.34 -11.62 -7.58
C LYS A 87 -17.80 -10.23 -7.88
N SER A 88 -18.52 -9.43 -8.67
CA SER A 88 -18.18 -8.02 -8.89
C SER A 88 -19.21 -7.12 -8.20
N GLY A 89 -18.72 -6.07 -7.54
CA GLY A 89 -19.54 -4.97 -7.04
C GLY A 89 -19.79 -3.91 -8.12
N THR A 90 -20.15 -2.71 -7.69
CA THR A 90 -20.13 -1.50 -8.51
C THR A 90 -19.41 -0.37 -7.77
N ALA A 91 -19.19 0.76 -8.43
CA ALA A 91 -18.64 1.95 -7.78
C ALA A 91 -19.46 2.39 -6.55
N GLU A 92 -20.79 2.24 -6.61
CA GLU A 92 -21.72 2.62 -5.54
C GLU A 92 -21.92 1.52 -4.49
N GLN A 93 -21.67 0.26 -4.85
CA GLN A 93 -21.84 -0.91 -3.98
C GLN A 93 -20.65 -1.87 -4.09
N PRO A 94 -19.44 -1.43 -3.70
CA PRO A 94 -18.28 -2.30 -3.68
C PRO A 94 -18.41 -3.33 -2.57
N TYR A 95 -17.73 -4.46 -2.72
CA TYR A 95 -17.55 -5.41 -1.62
C TYR A 95 -16.36 -4.98 -0.76
N THR A 96 -16.43 -5.16 0.55
CA THR A 96 -15.29 -4.87 1.45
C THR A 96 -14.91 -6.10 2.25
N ILE A 97 -13.61 -6.39 2.34
CA ILE A 97 -13.02 -7.27 3.34
C ILE A 97 -12.03 -6.45 4.14
N ARG A 98 -12.24 -6.31 5.45
CA ARG A 98 -11.38 -5.46 6.28
C ARG A 98 -11.03 -6.09 7.62
N ALA A 99 -9.86 -5.76 8.14
CA ALA A 99 -9.56 -5.96 9.54
C ALA A 99 -10.55 -5.20 10.45
N TYR A 100 -10.88 -5.79 11.58
CA TYR A 100 -11.56 -5.11 12.67
C TYR A 100 -10.64 -4.00 13.24
N ASP A 101 -11.21 -2.85 13.58
CA ASP A 101 -10.43 -1.67 14.00
C ASP A 101 -9.52 -1.99 15.19
N GLY A 102 -8.20 -1.78 15.01
CA GLY A 102 -7.18 -2.02 16.03
C GLY A 102 -6.78 -3.49 16.21
N GLU A 103 -7.34 -4.41 15.43
CA GLU A 103 -6.98 -5.83 15.43
C GLU A 103 -6.20 -6.20 14.16
N THR A 104 -5.44 -7.30 14.21
CA THR A 104 -4.61 -7.78 13.08
C THR A 104 -5.00 -9.20 12.68
N PRO A 105 -5.81 -9.39 11.61
CA PRO A 105 -6.09 -10.69 11.06
C PRO A 105 -4.90 -11.20 10.22
N VAL A 106 -4.47 -12.44 10.49
CA VAL A 106 -3.40 -13.11 9.75
C VAL A 106 -3.97 -14.36 9.09
N PHE A 107 -3.99 -14.39 7.76
CA PHE A 107 -4.33 -15.58 6.98
C PHE A 107 -3.06 -16.35 6.68
N ASP A 108 -2.82 -17.41 7.45
CA ASP A 108 -1.64 -18.26 7.34
C ASP A 108 -2.00 -19.57 6.64
N PHE A 109 -1.50 -19.74 5.42
CA PHE A 109 -1.78 -20.88 4.58
C PHE A 109 -0.82 -22.06 4.82
N ALA A 110 0.14 -21.97 5.74
CA ALA A 110 1.16 -23.01 5.94
C ALA A 110 0.60 -24.43 6.21
N ALA A 111 -0.46 -24.54 7.02
CA ALA A 111 -1.04 -25.84 7.39
C ALA A 111 -1.68 -26.59 6.20
N THR A 112 -2.07 -25.88 5.14
CA THR A 112 -2.70 -26.50 3.96
C THR A 112 -1.69 -27.00 2.94
N GLN A 113 -0.46 -26.49 3.02
CA GLN A 113 0.68 -26.81 2.17
C GLN A 113 1.30 -28.18 2.49
N LEU A 114 1.06 -28.72 3.67
CA LEU A 114 1.70 -29.97 4.15
C LEU A 114 1.02 -31.26 3.64
N LEU A 115 -0.02 -31.16 2.80
CA LEU A 115 -0.84 -32.30 2.41
C LEU A 115 -1.05 -32.33 0.89
N ALA A 116 -0.29 -33.23 0.25
CA ALA A 116 -0.46 -33.79 -1.10
C ALA A 116 0.13 -33.00 -2.28
N ASP A 117 1.07 -33.68 -2.95
CA ASP A 117 1.74 -33.33 -4.21
C ASP A 117 2.52 -32.02 -4.19
N LYS A 118 3.83 -32.10 -4.47
CA LYS A 118 4.75 -30.94 -4.43
C LYS A 118 4.47 -29.92 -5.55
N SER A 119 3.42 -30.06 -6.36
CA SER A 119 2.96 -29.01 -7.27
C SER A 119 2.09 -27.99 -6.51
N MET A 120 2.72 -27.06 -5.80
CA MET A 120 2.02 -25.95 -5.12
C MET A 120 1.67 -24.80 -6.08
N VAL A 121 2.04 -24.95 -7.36
CA VAL A 121 1.77 -23.98 -8.43
C VAL A 121 0.27 -23.66 -8.55
N GLY A 122 -0.01 -22.37 -8.54
CA GLY A 122 -1.33 -21.77 -8.58
C GLY A 122 -2.17 -21.98 -7.31
N VAL A 123 -1.57 -22.34 -6.17
CA VAL A 123 -2.23 -22.36 -4.85
C VAL A 123 -2.03 -21.00 -4.17
N ARG A 124 -2.66 -19.98 -4.78
CA ARG A 124 -2.63 -18.59 -4.33
C ARG A 124 -3.31 -18.45 -2.97
N GLY A 125 -2.94 -17.45 -2.19
CA GLY A 125 -3.70 -17.07 -0.99
C GLY A 125 -5.09 -16.60 -1.40
N PHE A 126 -5.14 -15.54 -2.19
CA PHE A 126 -6.37 -15.00 -2.78
C PHE A 126 -6.23 -14.91 -4.31
N GLU A 127 -7.28 -15.28 -5.01
CA GLU A 127 -7.45 -14.99 -6.43
C GLU A 127 -8.68 -14.10 -6.60
N ILE A 128 -8.45 -12.90 -7.12
CA ILE A 128 -9.46 -11.86 -7.29
C ILE A 128 -9.66 -11.62 -8.78
N THR A 129 -10.73 -12.20 -9.33
CA THR A 129 -11.15 -11.98 -10.73
C THR A 129 -12.37 -11.07 -10.81
N GLY A 130 -13.02 -10.79 -9.66
CA GLY A 130 -14.13 -9.85 -9.57
C GLY A 130 -13.67 -8.40 -9.47
N ASP A 131 -14.59 -7.48 -9.73
CA ASP A 131 -14.36 -6.04 -9.75
C ASP A 131 -14.93 -5.36 -8.50
N TRP A 132 -14.44 -4.15 -8.21
CA TRP A 132 -14.96 -3.31 -7.12
C TRP A 132 -14.90 -3.97 -5.73
N TRP A 133 -13.76 -4.55 -5.39
CA TRP A 133 -13.42 -4.99 -4.03
C TRP A 133 -12.48 -4.01 -3.34
N HIS A 134 -12.68 -3.81 -2.05
CA HIS A 134 -11.68 -3.25 -1.14
C HIS A 134 -11.19 -4.30 -0.16
N ILE A 135 -9.90 -4.58 -0.22
CA ILE A 135 -9.23 -5.49 0.71
C ILE A 135 -8.34 -4.66 1.61
N TYR A 136 -8.66 -4.62 2.90
CA TYR A 136 -8.07 -3.70 3.85
C TYR A 136 -7.45 -4.38 5.06
N GLY A 137 -6.18 -4.10 5.35
CA GLY A 137 -5.59 -4.40 6.66
C GLY A 137 -5.31 -5.89 6.91
N LEU A 138 -5.21 -6.72 5.87
CA LEU A 138 -5.00 -8.16 6.03
C LEU A 138 -3.50 -8.51 5.95
N THR A 139 -3.05 -9.45 6.77
CA THR A 139 -1.76 -10.14 6.54
C THR A 139 -2.01 -11.46 5.84
N ILE A 140 -1.39 -11.69 4.69
CA ILE A 140 -1.46 -12.94 3.92
C ILE A 140 -0.06 -13.53 3.84
N THR A 141 0.09 -14.74 4.38
CA THR A 141 1.39 -15.38 4.53
C THR A 141 1.35 -16.87 4.23
N HIS A 142 2.50 -17.39 3.80
CA HIS A 142 2.69 -18.80 3.45
C HIS A 142 1.66 -19.29 2.42
N ALA A 143 1.23 -18.47 1.47
CA ALA A 143 0.53 -18.97 0.30
C ALA A 143 1.45 -19.89 -0.50
N GLY A 144 0.87 -20.91 -1.16
CA GLY A 144 1.63 -21.88 -1.97
C GLY A 144 2.10 -21.35 -3.32
N ASP A 145 1.68 -20.14 -3.65
CA ASP A 145 1.96 -19.35 -4.85
C ASP A 145 1.79 -17.88 -4.41
N ASN A 146 1.25 -16.97 -5.23
CA ASN A 146 1.12 -15.56 -4.88
C ASN A 146 0.29 -15.37 -3.60
N GLY A 147 0.62 -14.37 -2.79
CA GLY A 147 -0.25 -13.94 -1.69
C GLY A 147 -1.62 -13.52 -2.24
N ILE A 148 -1.61 -12.62 -3.22
CA ILE A 148 -2.79 -12.27 -4.03
C ILE A 148 -2.43 -12.32 -5.52
N LYS A 149 -3.28 -12.97 -6.31
CA LYS A 149 -3.39 -12.76 -7.77
C LYS A 149 -4.61 -11.91 -8.07
N LEU A 150 -4.42 -10.76 -8.71
CA LEU A 150 -5.46 -9.79 -9.04
C LEU A 150 -5.60 -9.65 -10.55
N GLU A 151 -6.74 -10.07 -11.08
CA GLU A 151 -7.10 -10.04 -12.51
C GLU A 151 -8.36 -9.20 -12.78
N GLY A 152 -9.15 -8.91 -11.74
CA GLY A 152 -10.30 -7.99 -11.81
C GLY A 152 -9.89 -6.52 -11.86
N SER A 153 -10.87 -5.65 -12.07
CA SER A 153 -10.70 -4.21 -12.27
C SER A 153 -11.32 -3.38 -11.14
N HIS A 154 -10.86 -2.14 -10.99
CA HIS A 154 -11.38 -1.17 -10.00
C HIS A 154 -11.31 -1.66 -8.54
N ASN A 155 -10.34 -2.52 -8.23
CA ASN A 155 -10.12 -3.01 -6.87
C ASN A 155 -9.14 -2.11 -6.11
N ILE A 156 -9.33 -2.01 -4.80
CA ILE A 156 -8.44 -1.30 -3.89
C ILE A 156 -7.85 -2.31 -2.92
N ILE A 157 -6.52 -2.37 -2.85
CA ILE A 157 -5.78 -3.19 -1.89
C ILE A 157 -5.03 -2.23 -0.97
N GLU A 158 -5.40 -2.17 0.30
CA GLU A 158 -4.96 -1.10 1.19
C GLU A 158 -4.47 -1.62 2.54
N ARG A 159 -3.29 -1.17 2.98
CA ARG A 159 -2.68 -1.55 4.26
C ARG A 159 -2.56 -3.07 4.47
N CYS A 160 -2.43 -3.82 3.39
CA CYS A 160 -2.21 -5.26 3.44
C CYS A 160 -0.71 -5.58 3.55
N VAL A 161 -0.42 -6.73 4.14
CA VAL A 161 0.93 -7.29 4.26
C VAL A 161 0.98 -8.61 3.51
N PHE A 162 1.94 -8.77 2.61
CA PHE A 162 2.19 -10.01 1.87
C PHE A 162 3.59 -10.52 2.20
N CYS A 163 3.70 -11.64 2.91
CA CYS A 163 5.02 -12.11 3.30
C CYS A 163 5.16 -13.62 3.36
N TYR A 164 6.38 -14.11 3.12
CA TYR A 164 6.70 -15.54 3.14
C TYR A 164 5.80 -16.38 2.23
N ASN A 165 5.30 -15.79 1.14
CA ASN A 165 4.55 -16.53 0.13
C ASN A 165 5.54 -17.22 -0.82
N LEU A 166 5.11 -18.35 -1.39
CA LEU A 166 5.92 -19.18 -2.27
C LEU A 166 5.86 -18.73 -3.74
N ASP A 167 5.48 -17.49 -3.98
CA ASP A 167 5.60 -16.68 -5.20
C ASP A 167 5.39 -15.21 -4.76
N SER A 168 5.27 -14.27 -5.69
CA SER A 168 5.12 -12.84 -5.49
C SER A 168 4.04 -12.49 -4.47
N GLY A 169 4.30 -11.50 -3.62
CA GLY A 169 3.35 -11.11 -2.58
C GLY A 169 1.99 -10.69 -3.13
N LEU A 170 1.99 -9.78 -4.11
CA LEU A 170 0.81 -9.37 -4.86
C LEU A 170 1.17 -9.25 -6.34
N GLN A 171 0.46 -9.98 -7.21
CA GLN A 171 0.59 -9.88 -8.66
C GLN A 171 -0.70 -9.40 -9.31
N LEU A 172 -0.60 -8.33 -10.08
CA LEU A 172 -1.60 -7.83 -11.03
C LEU A 172 -1.22 -8.29 -12.43
N GLY A 173 -2.23 -8.61 -13.24
CA GLY A 173 -2.09 -9.06 -14.63
C GLY A 173 -2.37 -10.55 -14.78
N PHE A 174 -2.20 -11.06 -15.98
CA PHE A 174 -2.56 -12.43 -16.36
C PHE A 174 -1.33 -13.35 -16.34
N GLY A 175 -1.20 -14.24 -17.31
CA GLY A 175 0.02 -15.02 -17.57
C GLY A 175 0.60 -14.66 -18.93
N HIS A 176 1.75 -15.23 -19.29
CA HIS A 176 2.46 -14.95 -20.55
C HIS A 176 1.61 -15.03 -21.82
N VAL A 177 0.56 -15.86 -21.83
CA VAL A 177 -0.30 -16.02 -23.01
C VAL A 177 -1.64 -15.35 -22.73
N PHE A 178 -1.79 -14.10 -23.17
CA PHE A 178 -3.02 -13.33 -22.93
C PHE A 178 -4.29 -14.07 -23.39
N SER A 179 -4.24 -14.86 -24.48
CA SER A 179 -5.42 -15.61 -24.95
C SER A 179 -5.94 -16.67 -23.98
N GLU A 180 -5.15 -17.05 -22.97
CA GLU A 180 -5.57 -17.95 -21.89
C GLU A 180 -6.36 -17.23 -20.79
N SER A 181 -6.38 -15.89 -20.78
CA SER A 181 -7.19 -15.08 -19.85
C SER A 181 -8.70 -15.22 -20.07
N GLY A 182 -9.11 -15.66 -21.27
CA GLY A 182 -10.52 -15.70 -21.68
C GLY A 182 -11.06 -14.40 -22.25
N PHE A 183 -10.24 -13.34 -22.37
CA PHE A 183 -10.65 -12.02 -22.89
C PHE A 183 -10.27 -11.78 -24.36
N GLY A 184 -10.03 -12.85 -25.12
CA GLY A 184 -9.69 -12.79 -26.54
C GLY A 184 -8.18 -12.82 -26.80
N SER A 185 -7.79 -12.61 -28.06
CA SER A 185 -6.38 -12.79 -28.50
C SER A 185 -5.47 -11.60 -28.24
N SER A 186 -6.01 -10.47 -27.79
CA SER A 186 -5.25 -9.23 -27.57
C SER A 186 -5.85 -8.44 -26.44
N ASN A 187 -4.98 -7.89 -25.59
CA ASN A 187 -5.37 -7.06 -24.46
C ASN A 187 -5.77 -5.66 -24.92
N ASP A 188 -7.04 -5.30 -24.73
CA ASP A 188 -7.57 -3.98 -25.04
C ASP A 188 -7.47 -3.01 -23.85
N GLY A 189 -6.96 -3.48 -22.71
CA GLY A 189 -6.71 -2.71 -21.51
C GLY A 189 -7.90 -2.59 -20.56
N THR A 190 -9.05 -3.20 -20.87
CA THR A 190 -10.27 -3.05 -20.05
C THR A 190 -10.30 -3.98 -18.82
N HIS A 191 -9.54 -5.06 -18.84
CA HIS A 191 -9.45 -6.05 -17.74
C HIS A 191 -8.17 -5.89 -16.93
N CYS A 192 -8.19 -6.31 -15.66
CA CYS A 192 -7.13 -6.02 -14.70
C CYS A 192 -6.73 -4.53 -14.74
N SER A 193 -7.73 -3.64 -14.74
CA SER A 193 -7.57 -2.21 -14.97
C SER A 193 -8.01 -1.37 -13.77
N TYR A 194 -7.45 -0.17 -13.63
CA TYR A 194 -7.80 0.80 -12.60
C TYR A 194 -7.72 0.26 -11.15
N ASN A 195 -6.83 -0.70 -10.89
CA ASN A 195 -6.59 -1.16 -9.53
C ASN A 195 -5.62 -0.22 -8.81
N THR A 196 -5.88 0.00 -7.53
CA THR A 196 -5.07 0.89 -6.69
C THR A 196 -4.55 0.14 -5.47
N VAL A 197 -3.23 0.10 -5.30
CA VAL A 197 -2.58 -0.53 -4.15
C VAL A 197 -1.98 0.56 -3.26
N ILE A 198 -2.38 0.62 -1.98
CA ILE A 198 -2.09 1.76 -1.09
C ILE A 198 -1.49 1.25 0.22
N ASP A 199 -0.40 1.87 0.68
CA ASP A 199 0.19 1.63 2.01
C ASP A 199 0.47 0.15 2.32
N CYS A 200 0.69 -0.67 1.29
CA CYS A 200 0.93 -2.10 1.45
C CYS A 200 2.42 -2.39 1.64
N ASP A 201 2.70 -3.49 2.35
CA ASP A 201 4.04 -4.00 2.57
C ASP A 201 4.18 -5.41 1.99
N SER A 202 5.26 -5.68 1.25
CA SER A 202 5.50 -7.00 0.67
C SER A 202 6.94 -7.46 0.83
N TYR A 203 7.17 -8.54 1.58
CA TYR A 203 8.53 -8.92 1.96
C TYR A 203 8.75 -10.41 2.14
N ARG A 204 9.99 -10.85 1.89
CA ARG A 204 10.41 -12.24 2.10
C ARG A 204 9.57 -13.26 1.36
N ASN A 205 9.00 -12.87 0.22
CA ASN A 205 8.39 -13.83 -0.69
C ASN A 205 9.49 -14.53 -1.50
N CYS A 206 9.32 -15.82 -1.78
CA CYS A 206 10.30 -16.63 -2.51
C CYS A 206 9.68 -17.89 -3.08
N ASP A 207 9.77 -18.04 -4.40
CA ASP A 207 9.41 -19.26 -5.11
C ASP A 207 10.40 -20.40 -4.82
N PHE A 208 9.96 -21.64 -4.99
CA PHE A 208 10.67 -22.84 -4.54
C PHE A 208 10.73 -23.95 -5.59
N ASP A 209 10.31 -23.66 -6.82
CA ASP A 209 10.33 -24.64 -7.89
C ASP A 209 11.73 -24.74 -8.53
N SER A 210 11.84 -25.21 -9.77
CA SER A 210 13.12 -25.27 -10.49
C SER A 210 13.79 -23.90 -10.69
N ASN A 211 13.03 -22.81 -10.55
CA ASN A 211 13.46 -21.43 -10.67
C ASN A 211 13.86 -20.79 -9.34
N TYR A 212 13.91 -21.57 -8.23
CA TYR A 212 14.19 -21.12 -6.86
C TYR A 212 14.75 -19.69 -6.73
N GLY A 213 13.83 -18.79 -6.45
CA GLY A 213 14.08 -17.39 -6.11
C GLY A 213 14.03 -16.43 -7.27
N SER A 214 13.83 -16.85 -8.52
CA SER A 214 13.85 -15.96 -9.70
C SER A 214 12.48 -15.47 -10.16
N ASP A 215 11.39 -15.81 -9.46
CA ASP A 215 10.03 -15.45 -9.89
C ASP A 215 9.27 -14.61 -8.85
N ALA A 216 9.57 -14.77 -7.56
CA ALA A 216 8.81 -14.13 -6.49
C ALA A 216 9.25 -12.71 -6.17
N ASP A 217 8.39 -11.76 -6.50
CA ASP A 217 8.57 -10.35 -6.19
C ASP A 217 7.88 -9.90 -4.90
N GLY A 218 8.16 -8.67 -4.50
CA GLY A 218 7.28 -7.96 -3.57
C GLY A 218 5.93 -7.67 -4.23
N PHE A 219 5.95 -6.82 -5.23
CA PHE A 219 4.79 -6.42 -6.02
C PHE A 219 5.04 -6.61 -7.50
N ALA A 220 4.10 -7.22 -8.19
CA ALA A 220 4.16 -7.39 -9.62
C ALA A 220 2.93 -6.76 -10.28
N CYS A 221 3.14 -5.99 -11.33
CA CYS A 221 2.07 -5.64 -12.27
C CYS A 221 2.60 -6.00 -13.65
N LYS A 222 2.49 -7.28 -13.98
CA LYS A 222 3.24 -7.93 -15.05
C LYS A 222 2.32 -8.80 -15.90
N MET A 223 2.77 -9.18 -17.10
CA MET A 223 2.07 -10.11 -18.00
C MET A 223 0.66 -9.63 -18.35
N HIS A 224 0.57 -8.65 -19.25
CA HIS A 224 -0.69 -8.16 -19.84
C HIS A 224 -1.67 -7.49 -18.85
N ASN A 225 -1.17 -6.61 -17.98
CA ASN A 225 -2.03 -5.74 -17.15
C ASN A 225 -2.99 -4.87 -18.00
N GLY A 226 -4.07 -4.36 -17.39
CA GLY A 226 -4.91 -3.32 -17.98
C GLY A 226 -4.39 -1.90 -17.73
N ILE A 227 -5.15 -0.91 -18.21
CA ILE A 227 -4.83 0.52 -18.00
C ILE A 227 -5.03 0.94 -16.54
N GLY A 228 -4.34 2.00 -16.12
CA GLY A 228 -4.66 2.75 -14.90
C GLY A 228 -4.27 2.09 -13.58
N ASN A 229 -3.47 1.01 -13.60
CA ASN A 229 -2.97 0.39 -12.38
C ASN A 229 -1.91 1.28 -11.70
N ARG A 230 -2.01 1.42 -10.37
CA ARG A 230 -1.12 2.29 -9.60
C ARG A 230 -0.81 1.77 -8.21
N PHE A 231 0.39 2.10 -7.72
CA PHE A 231 0.89 1.77 -6.39
C PHE A 231 1.26 3.06 -5.65
N ILE A 232 0.75 3.25 -4.44
CA ILE A 232 0.87 4.48 -3.67
C ILE A 232 1.41 4.15 -2.28
N ARG A 233 2.58 4.70 -1.93
CA ARG A 233 3.24 4.54 -0.62
C ARG A 233 3.43 3.08 -0.17
N CYS A 234 3.65 2.18 -1.10
CA CYS A 234 3.94 0.77 -0.82
C CYS A 234 5.43 0.56 -0.49
N ARG A 235 5.75 -0.48 0.29
CA ARG A 235 7.14 -0.88 0.59
C ARG A 235 7.35 -2.34 0.21
N ALA A 236 8.42 -2.65 -0.52
CA ALA A 236 8.82 -4.03 -0.75
C ALA A 236 10.29 -4.26 -0.42
N TRP A 237 10.57 -5.34 0.31
CA TRP A 237 11.92 -5.62 0.72
C TRP A 237 12.23 -7.09 0.90
N GLU A 238 13.49 -7.44 0.70
CA GLU A 238 14.00 -8.80 0.93
C GLU A 238 13.14 -9.86 0.23
N ASN A 239 12.66 -9.60 -0.97
CA ASN A 239 12.02 -10.61 -1.82
C ASN A 239 13.08 -11.32 -2.66
N SER A 240 12.81 -12.54 -3.12
CA SER A 240 13.84 -13.34 -3.76
C SER A 240 14.24 -12.80 -5.11
N ASP A 241 13.29 -12.39 -5.96
CA ASP A 241 13.59 -11.81 -7.28
C ASP A 241 13.69 -10.28 -7.18
N ASP A 242 12.62 -9.53 -7.43
CA ASP A 242 12.63 -8.07 -7.33
C ASP A 242 11.70 -7.54 -6.23
N ALA A 243 11.89 -6.28 -5.84
CA ALA A 243 10.90 -5.62 -4.99
C ALA A 243 9.65 -5.20 -5.81
N TRP A 244 9.84 -4.71 -7.04
CA TRP A 244 8.80 -4.49 -8.04
C TRP A 244 9.18 -5.06 -9.40
N ASP A 245 8.20 -5.67 -10.08
CA ASP A 245 8.35 -6.13 -11.47
C ASP A 245 7.16 -5.71 -12.38
N LEU A 246 7.49 -5.00 -13.45
CA LEU A 246 6.58 -4.54 -14.51
C LEU A 246 6.79 -5.25 -15.86
N TYR A 247 7.35 -6.46 -15.84
CA TYR A 247 7.64 -7.29 -17.01
C TYR A 247 6.41 -7.65 -17.86
N GLU A 248 6.59 -7.75 -19.18
CA GLU A 248 5.53 -8.06 -20.16
C GLU A 248 4.22 -7.26 -19.98
N THR A 249 4.32 -5.98 -19.61
CA THR A 249 3.14 -5.11 -19.46
C THR A 249 2.61 -4.63 -20.80
N ASP A 250 1.30 -4.46 -20.92
CA ASP A 250 0.70 -3.88 -22.13
C ASP A 250 0.37 -2.40 -21.97
N PHE A 251 0.23 -1.92 -20.73
CA PHE A 251 -0.15 -0.56 -20.42
C PHE A 251 0.67 0.02 -19.27
N SER A 252 0.75 1.35 -19.22
CA SER A 252 1.50 2.10 -18.21
C SER A 252 1.06 1.74 -16.79
N VAL A 253 2.02 1.75 -15.88
CA VAL A 253 1.85 1.56 -14.45
C VAL A 253 2.51 2.74 -13.75
N VAL A 254 1.87 3.27 -12.70
CA VAL A 254 2.37 4.43 -11.96
C VAL A 254 2.66 4.06 -10.51
N LEU A 255 3.88 4.35 -10.07
CA LEU A 255 4.33 4.20 -8.69
C LEU A 255 4.53 5.59 -8.08
N VAL A 256 3.95 5.83 -6.91
CA VAL A 256 4.12 7.10 -6.18
C VAL A 256 4.52 6.83 -4.74
N GLU A 257 5.64 7.40 -4.31
CA GLU A 257 6.22 7.29 -2.97
C GLU A 257 6.49 5.83 -2.52
N CYS A 258 6.82 4.93 -3.44
CA CYS A 258 7.12 3.53 -3.15
C CYS A 258 8.59 3.30 -2.77
N TRP A 259 8.87 2.38 -1.83
CA TRP A 259 10.23 2.06 -1.38
C TRP A 259 10.61 0.61 -1.64
N ALA A 260 11.77 0.39 -2.24
CA ALA A 260 12.32 -0.91 -2.61
C ALA A 260 13.72 -1.13 -2.00
N TRP A 261 13.96 -2.26 -1.33
CA TRP A 261 15.32 -2.59 -0.88
C TRP A 261 15.61 -4.07 -0.63
N GLY A 262 16.87 -4.45 -0.81
CA GLY A 262 17.40 -5.71 -0.30
C GLY A 262 16.84 -7.00 -0.91
N SER A 263 16.15 -6.91 -2.06
CA SER A 263 15.77 -8.10 -2.84
C SER A 263 17.00 -8.83 -3.40
N GLY A 264 16.86 -10.11 -3.73
CA GLY A 264 17.94 -10.93 -4.32
C GLY A 264 18.96 -11.48 -3.32
N ARG A 265 18.71 -11.35 -2.01
CA ARG A 265 19.64 -11.79 -0.97
C ARG A 265 19.35 -13.25 -0.55
N PRO A 266 20.12 -14.26 -1.02
CA PRO A 266 19.82 -15.67 -0.78
C PRO A 266 19.72 -16.04 0.71
N GLU A 267 20.44 -15.35 1.59
CA GLU A 267 20.41 -15.56 3.04
C GLU A 267 19.04 -15.30 3.68
N ASN A 268 18.18 -14.49 3.04
CA ASN A 268 16.83 -14.20 3.52
C ASN A 268 15.80 -15.30 3.19
N HIS A 269 16.16 -16.25 2.32
CA HIS A 269 15.24 -17.23 1.74
C HIS A 269 15.59 -18.68 2.06
N LEU A 270 16.48 -18.90 3.03
CA LEU A 270 16.89 -20.26 3.42
C LEU A 270 15.74 -21.10 3.99
N TRP A 271 14.67 -20.47 4.50
CA TRP A 271 13.46 -21.12 4.99
C TRP A 271 12.71 -21.90 3.90
N VAL A 272 12.88 -21.51 2.62
CA VAL A 272 12.24 -22.18 1.48
C VAL A 272 12.86 -23.55 1.19
N LYS A 273 14.09 -23.80 1.65
CA LYS A 273 14.82 -25.04 1.36
C LYS A 273 14.11 -26.31 1.86
N ASP A 274 13.25 -26.18 2.86
CA ASP A 274 12.44 -27.29 3.37
C ASP A 274 11.38 -27.75 2.35
N TYR A 275 11.00 -26.88 1.41
CA TYR A 275 10.03 -27.15 0.34
C TYR A 275 10.68 -27.62 -0.96
N LEU A 276 11.96 -27.26 -1.20
CA LEU A 276 12.70 -27.61 -2.42
C LEU A 276 12.77 -29.14 -2.64
N SER A 277 12.46 -29.59 -3.85
CA SER A 277 12.87 -30.92 -4.30
C SER A 277 14.23 -30.85 -4.99
N GLY A 278 15.30 -31.26 -4.30
CA GLY A 278 16.61 -31.45 -4.94
C GLY A 278 17.62 -30.34 -4.66
N SER A 279 18.45 -30.01 -5.65
CA SER A 279 19.67 -29.18 -5.51
C SER A 279 19.58 -27.82 -6.21
N ALA A 280 18.37 -27.23 -6.30
CA ALA A 280 18.18 -25.93 -6.92
C ALA A 280 19.07 -24.87 -6.24
N SER A 281 19.69 -24.02 -7.06
CA SER A 281 20.53 -22.91 -6.61
C SER A 281 19.74 -21.62 -6.72
N PHE A 282 19.97 -20.70 -5.80
CA PHE A 282 19.27 -19.42 -5.79
C PHE A 282 19.57 -18.63 -7.06
N SER A 283 18.53 -18.13 -7.74
CA SER A 283 18.64 -17.43 -9.02
C SER A 283 17.92 -16.08 -9.08
N GLY A 284 17.58 -15.50 -7.92
CA GLY A 284 16.97 -14.17 -7.86
C GLY A 284 17.82 -13.06 -8.48
N ASN A 285 17.19 -12.19 -9.26
CA ASN A 285 17.79 -11.05 -9.93
C ASN A 285 18.17 -9.93 -8.95
N GLY A 286 17.30 -9.64 -7.98
CA GLY A 286 17.57 -8.72 -6.89
C GLY A 286 17.26 -7.25 -7.14
N ASN A 287 16.51 -6.88 -8.19
CA ASN A 287 16.30 -5.46 -8.50
C ASN A 287 15.36 -4.79 -7.48
N GLY A 288 15.51 -3.48 -7.34
CA GLY A 288 14.56 -2.66 -6.59
C GLY A 288 13.25 -2.53 -7.34
N ILE A 289 13.25 -1.69 -8.38
CA ILE A 289 12.07 -1.42 -9.20
C ILE A 289 12.43 -1.74 -10.66
N LYS A 290 12.01 -2.91 -11.13
CA LYS A 290 12.09 -3.35 -12.52
C LYS A 290 10.93 -2.76 -13.32
N MET A 291 11.26 -1.74 -14.12
CA MET A 291 10.32 -0.83 -14.79
C MET A 291 9.88 -1.32 -16.18
N GLY A 292 9.88 -2.62 -16.43
CA GLY A 292 9.40 -3.20 -17.68
C GLY A 292 10.13 -4.47 -18.05
N GLY A 293 10.17 -4.75 -19.36
CA GLY A 293 11.00 -5.80 -19.94
C GLY A 293 10.23 -6.76 -20.84
N ASN A 294 10.93 -7.33 -21.80
CA ASN A 294 10.35 -8.20 -22.82
C ASN A 294 10.51 -9.66 -22.42
N GLY A 295 9.55 -10.48 -22.83
CA GLY A 295 9.61 -11.90 -22.60
C GLY A 295 8.89 -12.75 -23.63
N THR A 296 8.58 -13.98 -23.23
CA THR A 296 7.93 -14.98 -24.09
C THR A 296 6.49 -14.59 -24.42
N GLY A 297 5.82 -13.82 -23.56
CA GLY A 297 4.49 -13.27 -23.79
C GLY A 297 4.44 -12.01 -24.65
N GLY A 298 5.60 -11.38 -24.90
CA GLY A 298 5.72 -10.23 -25.78
C GLY A 298 6.64 -9.14 -25.24
N SER A 299 6.61 -7.97 -25.89
CA SER A 299 7.36 -6.81 -25.44
C SER A 299 6.53 -5.95 -24.50
N SER A 300 7.14 -5.49 -23.41
CA SER A 300 6.50 -4.49 -22.53
C SER A 300 6.18 -3.21 -23.30
N LYS A 301 5.06 -2.58 -22.95
CA LYS A 301 4.52 -1.36 -23.56
C LYS A 301 4.05 -0.39 -22.48
N GLY A 302 3.67 0.80 -22.93
CA GLY A 302 3.27 1.89 -22.04
C GLY A 302 4.48 2.61 -21.46
N LYS A 303 4.26 3.84 -21.03
CA LYS A 303 5.28 4.64 -20.35
C LYS A 303 5.06 4.51 -18.85
N HIS A 304 5.92 3.75 -18.16
CA HIS A 304 5.81 3.60 -16.71
C HIS A 304 6.32 4.84 -16.00
N GLU A 305 5.76 5.15 -14.85
CA GLU A 305 6.13 6.33 -14.09
C GLU A 305 6.47 5.97 -12.64
N ALA A 306 7.55 6.57 -12.11
CA ALA A 306 7.93 6.52 -10.72
C ALA A 306 8.08 7.94 -10.18
N TRP A 307 7.33 8.27 -9.14
CA TRP A 307 7.31 9.59 -8.53
C TRP A 307 7.69 9.47 -7.05
N ASN A 308 8.72 10.19 -6.63
CA ASN A 308 9.18 10.23 -5.24
C ASN A 308 9.51 8.83 -4.66
N CYS A 309 9.87 7.87 -5.51
CA CYS A 309 10.21 6.51 -5.09
C CYS A 309 11.64 6.42 -4.56
N VAL A 310 11.91 5.44 -3.70
CA VAL A 310 13.24 5.19 -3.14
C VAL A 310 13.65 3.75 -3.41
N ALA A 311 14.82 3.53 -4.01
CA ALA A 311 15.36 2.18 -4.23
C ALA A 311 16.78 2.10 -3.67
N PHE A 312 17.05 1.19 -2.75
CA PHE A 312 18.34 1.19 -2.06
C PHE A 312 18.80 -0.16 -1.57
N ASN A 313 20.12 -0.33 -1.42
CA ASN A 313 20.73 -1.55 -0.91
C ASN A 313 20.23 -2.85 -1.60
N CYS A 314 19.71 -2.78 -2.82
CA CYS A 314 19.48 -3.96 -3.66
C CYS A 314 20.86 -4.56 -3.98
N ASP A 315 21.04 -5.87 -3.81
CA ASP A 315 22.34 -6.56 -3.65
C ASP A 315 23.55 -5.78 -4.20
N LYS A 316 24.45 -5.42 -3.27
CA LYS A 316 25.59 -4.49 -3.51
C LYS A 316 26.61 -5.02 -4.50
N THR A 317 26.49 -6.27 -4.95
CA THR A 317 27.43 -6.91 -5.85
C THR A 317 26.85 -7.09 -7.26
N GLY A 318 27.69 -6.95 -8.28
CA GLY A 318 27.30 -7.27 -9.65
C GLY A 318 26.45 -6.21 -10.36
N SER A 319 25.48 -6.69 -11.15
CA SER A 319 24.65 -5.90 -12.08
C SER A 319 23.24 -5.63 -11.56
N VAL A 320 23.03 -5.74 -10.24
CA VAL A 320 21.75 -5.53 -9.56
C VAL A 320 21.44 -4.04 -9.49
N LYS A 321 20.17 -3.69 -9.69
CA LYS A 321 19.77 -2.30 -9.97
C LYS A 321 18.74 -1.79 -8.96
N GLY A 322 18.85 -0.52 -8.57
CA GLY A 322 17.83 0.19 -7.81
C GLY A 322 16.60 0.44 -8.66
N PHE A 323 16.74 1.31 -9.66
CA PHE A 323 15.78 1.46 -10.75
C PHE A 323 16.32 0.78 -12.01
N ASP A 324 15.59 -0.18 -12.54
CA ASP A 324 15.97 -0.98 -13.72
C ASP A 324 15.02 -0.74 -14.88
N GLN A 325 15.53 -0.26 -16.01
CA GLN A 325 14.76 -0.20 -17.26
C GLN A 325 14.40 -1.59 -17.79
N ASN A 326 15.25 -2.58 -17.55
CA ASN A 326 15.11 -3.96 -18.00
C ASN A 326 14.83 -4.07 -19.51
N SER A 327 15.56 -3.28 -20.30
CA SER A 327 15.43 -3.20 -21.76
C SER A 327 14.04 -2.80 -22.28
N HIS A 328 13.19 -2.21 -21.42
CA HIS A 328 11.89 -1.69 -21.78
C HIS A 328 11.98 -0.66 -22.92
N GLY A 329 11.07 -0.76 -23.88
CA GLY A 329 11.08 0.08 -25.08
C GLY A 329 10.07 1.22 -25.03
N GLY A 330 9.12 1.19 -24.09
CA GLY A 330 8.03 2.18 -23.99
C GLY A 330 8.49 3.55 -23.48
N GLY A 331 9.61 3.58 -22.75
CA GLY A 331 10.14 4.74 -22.05
C GLY A 331 9.58 4.85 -20.63
N GLU A 332 10.25 5.63 -19.80
CA GLU A 332 9.97 5.73 -18.37
C GLU A 332 9.99 7.20 -17.93
N LYS A 333 9.18 7.57 -16.95
CA LYS A 333 9.23 8.90 -16.32
C LYS A 333 9.58 8.77 -14.85
N LEU A 334 10.72 9.35 -14.46
CA LEU A 334 11.20 9.32 -13.09
C LEU A 334 11.28 10.75 -12.58
N VAL A 335 10.54 11.02 -11.50
CA VAL A 335 10.49 12.35 -10.89
C VAL A 335 10.72 12.25 -9.39
N GLY A 336 11.75 12.94 -8.88
CA GLY A 336 12.00 12.99 -7.44
C GLY A 336 12.46 11.65 -6.84
N CYS A 337 12.92 10.69 -7.65
CA CYS A 337 13.36 9.40 -7.13
C CYS A 337 14.73 9.49 -6.46
N LEU A 338 14.98 8.68 -5.43
CA LEU A 338 16.28 8.53 -4.76
C LEU A 338 16.77 7.09 -4.88
N ALA A 339 18.01 6.89 -5.31
CA ALA A 339 18.65 5.58 -5.17
C ALA A 339 20.10 5.65 -4.67
N PHE A 340 20.45 4.63 -3.89
CA PHE A 340 21.76 4.49 -3.27
C PHE A 340 22.09 3.06 -2.87
N GLY A 341 23.38 2.72 -2.90
CA GLY A 341 23.87 1.46 -2.36
C GLY A 341 23.44 0.24 -3.16
N CYS A 342 23.04 0.40 -4.42
CA CYS A 342 22.78 -0.69 -5.36
C CYS A 342 24.02 -0.92 -6.26
N GLY A 343 24.07 -2.04 -7.00
CA GLY A 343 25.09 -2.25 -8.04
C GLY A 343 25.07 -1.13 -9.09
N TYR A 344 23.88 -0.78 -9.56
CA TYR A 344 23.54 0.49 -10.19
C TYR A 344 22.33 1.08 -9.49
N ASP A 345 22.39 2.34 -9.07
CA ASP A 345 21.25 3.03 -8.50
C ASP A 345 20.18 3.30 -9.57
N PHE A 346 20.61 3.68 -10.79
CA PHE A 346 19.76 3.84 -11.97
C PHE A 346 20.41 3.17 -13.18
N MET A 347 19.75 2.19 -13.79
CA MET A 347 20.19 1.54 -15.02
C MET A 347 19.13 1.69 -16.11
N TYR A 348 19.44 2.52 -17.10
CA TYR A 348 18.63 2.79 -18.28
C TYR A 348 19.50 2.60 -19.51
N GLU A 349 19.80 1.33 -19.81
CA GLU A 349 20.77 0.89 -20.82
C GLU A 349 20.34 1.13 -22.27
N ARG A 350 19.05 1.37 -22.52
CA ARG A 350 18.47 1.57 -23.83
C ARG A 350 17.98 3.01 -23.97
N ALA A 351 18.51 3.69 -24.98
CA ALA A 351 18.04 5.03 -25.33
C ALA A 351 16.58 4.99 -25.80
N SER A 352 15.74 5.83 -25.19
CA SER A 352 14.37 6.07 -25.62
C SER A 352 14.07 7.56 -25.52
N ALA A 353 13.54 8.14 -26.60
CA ALA A 353 13.14 9.56 -26.62
C ALA A 353 11.90 9.83 -25.75
N ASN A 354 11.20 8.77 -25.34
CA ASN A 354 10.06 8.86 -24.44
C ASN A 354 10.47 8.88 -22.96
N SER A 355 11.72 8.57 -22.62
CA SER A 355 12.18 8.57 -21.22
C SER A 355 12.42 9.99 -20.72
N GLU A 356 12.04 10.25 -19.47
CA GLU A 356 12.11 11.55 -18.80
C GLU A 356 12.62 11.42 -17.36
N TYR A 357 13.60 12.23 -16.97
CA TYR A 357 14.24 12.18 -15.64
C TYR A 357 14.37 13.58 -15.02
N TYR A 358 13.59 13.87 -13.99
CA TYR A 358 13.61 15.16 -13.31
C TYR A 358 13.74 15.02 -11.81
N ASN A 359 14.46 15.92 -11.16
CA ASN A 359 14.53 16.01 -9.70
C ASN A 359 15.09 14.75 -9.00
N ASN A 360 15.67 13.79 -9.73
CA ASN A 360 16.12 12.53 -9.16
C ASN A 360 17.50 12.68 -8.49
N VAL A 361 17.79 11.81 -7.53
CA VAL A 361 19.05 11.79 -6.77
C VAL A 361 19.69 10.40 -6.88
N CYS A 362 20.87 10.34 -7.50
CA CYS A 362 21.71 9.16 -7.59
C CYS A 362 22.98 9.37 -6.77
N ILE A 363 23.18 8.58 -5.71
CA ILE A 363 24.36 8.72 -4.84
C ILE A 363 25.55 7.92 -5.38
N GLY A 364 25.29 6.73 -5.92
CA GLY A 364 26.25 5.77 -6.43
C GLY A 364 26.31 5.74 -7.96
N ARG A 365 26.23 4.54 -8.53
CA ARG A 365 26.47 4.29 -9.95
C ARG A 365 25.20 4.44 -10.76
N GLN A 366 25.31 4.94 -11.98
CA GLN A 366 24.23 4.94 -12.95
C GLN A 366 24.71 4.69 -14.38
N GLU A 367 23.78 4.36 -15.25
CA GLU A 367 23.94 4.37 -16.71
C GLU A 367 22.66 4.87 -17.36
N ILE A 368 22.72 6.04 -18.02
CA ILE A 368 21.60 6.67 -18.70
C ILE A 368 21.94 6.77 -20.20
N ALA A 369 21.33 5.91 -21.02
CA ALA A 369 21.62 5.85 -22.45
C ALA A 369 20.88 6.90 -23.30
N GLY A 370 19.81 7.52 -22.76
CA GLY A 370 19.07 8.58 -23.43
C GLY A 370 17.77 8.95 -22.72
N GLY A 371 17.09 9.95 -23.27
CA GLY A 371 15.88 10.57 -22.71
C GLY A 371 16.07 12.06 -22.51
N THR A 372 15.04 12.72 -21.97
CA THR A 372 15.14 14.11 -21.52
C THR A 372 15.43 14.14 -20.03
N ASP A 373 16.39 14.94 -19.60
CA ASP A 373 16.71 15.13 -18.18
C ASP A 373 16.84 16.61 -17.84
N SER A 374 16.56 16.97 -16.59
CA SER A 374 16.93 18.27 -16.02
C SER A 374 16.85 18.23 -14.50
N ASN A 375 17.70 19.02 -13.83
CA ASN A 375 17.64 19.24 -12.39
C ASN A 375 17.72 17.92 -11.62
N ASN A 376 18.68 17.06 -11.93
CA ASN A 376 18.94 15.86 -11.13
C ASN A 376 20.20 16.06 -10.26
N ALA A 377 20.45 15.19 -9.30
CA ALA A 377 21.62 15.24 -8.43
C ALA A 377 22.45 13.96 -8.49
N LEU A 378 23.78 14.11 -8.56
CA LEU A 378 24.74 13.03 -8.68
C LEU A 378 25.82 13.11 -7.59
N GLY A 379 26.18 11.96 -7.02
CA GLY A 379 27.26 11.90 -6.03
C GLY A 379 28.60 12.38 -6.60
N SER A 380 28.88 12.04 -7.86
CA SER A 380 30.06 12.51 -8.59
C SER A 380 29.79 12.70 -10.09
N PRO A 381 30.53 13.59 -10.78
CA PRO A 381 30.49 13.70 -12.24
C PRO A 381 30.79 12.37 -12.94
N THR A 382 30.06 12.10 -14.03
CA THR A 382 30.22 10.91 -14.88
C THR A 382 29.71 11.20 -16.29
N ASP A 383 30.27 10.53 -17.30
CA ASP A 383 29.81 10.59 -18.69
C ASP A 383 28.61 9.66 -18.97
N LYS A 384 28.28 8.78 -18.00
CA LYS A 384 27.12 7.86 -18.06
C LYS A 384 25.88 8.37 -17.33
N GLY A 385 25.89 9.64 -16.92
CA GLY A 385 24.83 10.25 -16.13
C GLY A 385 23.98 11.26 -16.88
N TRP A 386 22.99 11.80 -16.16
CA TRP A 386 22.28 13.03 -16.52
C TRP A 386 23.26 14.17 -16.77
N GLN A 387 22.89 15.10 -17.66
CA GLN A 387 23.79 16.12 -18.19
C GLN A 387 23.24 17.55 -18.03
N ASN A 388 21.95 17.71 -17.79
CA ASN A 388 21.27 19.00 -17.80
C ASN A 388 20.95 19.50 -16.39
N ASN A 389 21.49 20.67 -16.03
CA ASN A 389 21.27 21.34 -14.73
C ASN A 389 21.53 20.44 -13.51
N VAL A 390 22.61 19.65 -13.55
CA VAL A 390 22.90 18.65 -12.52
C VAL A 390 23.56 19.27 -11.28
N VAL A 391 23.08 18.90 -10.10
CA VAL A 391 23.72 19.16 -8.80
C VAL A 391 24.71 18.04 -8.49
N TYR A 392 25.95 18.38 -8.15
CA TYR A 392 26.99 17.39 -7.82
C TYR A 392 27.36 17.39 -6.34
N GLY A 393 27.95 16.29 -5.88
CA GLY A 393 28.51 16.16 -4.54
C GLY A 393 27.48 15.82 -3.47
N VAL A 394 26.32 15.29 -3.88
CA VAL A 394 25.33 14.74 -2.95
C VAL A 394 25.84 13.43 -2.34
N SER A 395 25.45 13.15 -1.10
CA SER A 395 25.91 11.94 -0.42
C SER A 395 24.89 11.44 0.58
N MET A 396 25.15 10.24 1.11
CA MET A 396 24.37 9.66 2.21
C MET A 396 24.31 10.58 3.43
N ASP A 397 25.38 11.35 3.67
CA ASP A 397 25.48 12.25 4.82
C ASP A 397 24.51 13.43 4.74
N ASP A 398 23.91 13.69 3.57
CA ASP A 398 22.95 14.77 3.41
C ASP A 398 21.59 14.48 4.05
N TYR A 399 21.34 13.22 4.40
CA TYR A 399 20.05 12.75 4.90
C TYR A 399 20.10 12.50 6.41
N ILE A 400 18.95 12.68 7.08
CA ILE A 400 18.76 12.39 8.50
C ILE A 400 19.08 10.92 8.77
N ASP A 401 18.47 10.02 7.99
CA ASP A 401 18.72 8.59 8.05
C ASP A 401 18.42 7.92 6.70
N LEU A 402 19.20 6.90 6.36
CA LEU A 402 19.08 6.05 5.18
C LEU A 402 19.32 4.56 5.49
N SER A 403 19.19 4.17 6.76
CA SER A 403 19.33 2.78 7.19
C SER A 403 18.10 1.93 6.84
N GLU A 404 18.33 0.64 6.58
CA GLU A 404 17.23 -0.34 6.44
C GLU A 404 16.41 -0.46 7.73
N GLU A 405 17.02 -0.23 8.90
CA GLU A 405 16.33 -0.27 10.19
C GLU A 405 15.23 0.79 10.25
N THR A 406 15.54 2.04 9.92
CA THR A 406 14.54 3.11 9.91
C THR A 406 13.52 2.93 8.79
N ALA A 407 13.92 2.41 7.62
CA ALA A 407 12.98 2.09 6.55
C ALA A 407 11.96 1.01 6.93
N LYS A 408 12.41 -0.03 7.67
CA LYS A 408 11.59 -1.12 8.22
C LYS A 408 10.76 -0.71 9.43
N GLY A 409 10.97 0.50 9.97
CA GLY A 409 10.19 1.03 11.07
C GLY A 409 8.68 0.89 10.83
N PRO A 410 7.87 0.81 11.89
CA PRO A 410 6.42 0.72 11.73
C PRO A 410 5.92 1.93 10.93
N ARG A 411 4.91 1.70 10.10
CA ARG A 411 4.13 2.80 9.52
C ARG A 411 3.52 3.64 10.64
N GLY A 412 3.26 4.90 10.35
CA GLY A 412 2.38 5.69 11.22
C GLY A 412 1.02 5.02 11.38
N VAL A 413 0.28 5.35 12.44
CA VAL A 413 -1.10 4.85 12.61
C VAL A 413 -2.04 5.31 11.48
N ASP A 414 -1.65 6.39 10.81
CA ASP A 414 -2.25 6.89 9.60
C ASP A 414 -1.80 6.10 8.36
N GLY A 415 -0.73 5.30 8.38
CA GLY A 415 -0.23 4.54 7.23
C GLY A 415 0.98 5.20 6.56
N SER A 416 1.35 6.40 7.03
CA SER A 416 2.51 7.15 6.58
C SER A 416 3.81 6.35 6.71
N MET A 417 4.74 6.68 5.81
CA MET A 417 6.09 6.14 5.83
C MET A 417 6.85 6.61 7.09
N PRO A 418 7.85 5.83 7.58
CA PRO A 418 8.73 6.26 8.66
C PRO A 418 9.32 7.67 8.46
N ALA A 419 9.07 8.56 9.43
CA ALA A 419 9.23 10.01 9.26
C ALA A 419 10.66 10.50 8.99
N ASN A 420 11.68 9.79 9.46
CA ASN A 420 13.08 10.22 9.37
C ASN A 420 13.82 9.71 8.13
N PHE A 421 13.33 8.61 7.53
CA PHE A 421 14.02 7.98 6.41
C PHE A 421 13.96 8.88 5.17
N ALA A 422 15.09 9.01 4.47
CA ALA A 422 15.21 9.78 3.24
C ALA A 422 14.82 11.27 3.35
N ARG A 423 14.87 11.86 4.56
CA ARG A 423 14.68 13.30 4.76
C ARG A 423 16.01 14.04 4.71
N LEU A 424 16.06 15.17 4.01
CA LEU A 424 17.25 16.01 3.94
C LEU A 424 17.54 16.69 5.28
N LYS A 425 18.82 16.86 5.61
CA LYS A 425 19.29 17.76 6.66
C LYS A 425 19.19 19.21 6.19
N ALA A 426 19.39 20.17 7.10
CA ALA A 426 19.44 21.59 6.74
C ALA A 426 20.66 21.93 5.85
N GLY A 427 20.48 22.91 4.96
CA GLY A 427 21.56 23.51 4.18
C GLY A 427 22.22 22.56 3.18
N ARG A 428 21.48 21.58 2.66
CA ARG A 428 21.94 20.62 1.66
C ARG A 428 21.76 21.17 0.25
N PRO A 429 22.65 20.83 -0.71
CA PRO A 429 22.59 21.34 -2.08
C PRO A 429 21.35 20.89 -2.86
N GLN A 430 20.67 19.84 -2.40
CA GLN A 430 19.40 19.35 -2.95
C GLN A 430 18.23 20.33 -2.70
N ILE A 431 18.33 21.20 -1.69
CA ILE A 431 17.23 22.08 -1.27
C ILE A 431 17.06 23.22 -2.28
N ASN A 432 15.83 23.49 -2.71
CA ASN A 432 15.45 24.51 -3.70
C ASN A 432 16.11 24.38 -5.08
N ALA A 433 16.47 23.17 -5.50
CA ALA A 433 17.21 22.94 -6.74
C ALA A 433 16.42 22.20 -7.83
N GLY A 434 15.18 21.82 -7.55
CA GLY A 434 14.29 21.07 -8.43
C GLY A 434 13.28 21.91 -9.22
N LEU A 435 12.60 21.24 -10.15
CA LEU A 435 11.48 21.76 -10.93
C LEU A 435 10.15 21.54 -10.21
N ASP A 436 9.23 22.50 -10.35
CA ASP A 436 7.84 22.36 -9.89
C ASP A 436 7.03 21.50 -10.89
N LEU A 437 6.95 20.21 -10.59
CA LEU A 437 6.20 19.23 -11.37
C LEU A 437 5.07 18.68 -10.50
N ALA A 438 3.84 18.75 -11.00
CA ALA A 438 2.68 18.23 -10.29
C ALA A 438 2.80 16.71 -10.10
N VAL A 439 2.85 16.28 -8.83
CA VAL A 439 2.75 14.86 -8.46
C VAL A 439 1.37 14.35 -8.90
N PRO A 440 1.28 13.18 -9.54
CA PRO A 440 0.00 12.65 -9.99
C PRO A 440 -0.91 12.28 -8.81
N TYR A 441 -2.22 12.30 -9.06
CA TYR A 441 -3.27 11.86 -8.14
C TYR A 441 -3.40 12.66 -6.84
N THR A 442 -2.85 13.88 -6.75
CA THR A 442 -2.98 14.71 -5.53
C THR A 442 -4.40 15.20 -5.25
N ASP A 443 -5.25 15.22 -6.27
CA ASP A 443 -6.69 15.47 -6.18
C ASP A 443 -7.44 14.29 -5.56
N GLU A 444 -7.00 13.07 -5.86
CA GLU A 444 -7.52 11.83 -5.27
C GLU A 444 -6.87 11.48 -3.92
N PHE A 445 -5.60 11.84 -3.72
CA PHE A 445 -4.80 11.53 -2.54
C PHE A 445 -4.06 12.78 -2.09
N SER A 446 -4.74 13.62 -1.31
CA SER A 446 -4.19 14.89 -0.84
C SER A 446 -2.92 14.74 0.01
N PHE A 447 -2.66 13.56 0.60
CA PHE A 447 -1.42 13.27 1.31
C PHE A 447 -0.19 13.15 0.38
N LEU A 448 -0.39 13.01 -0.93
CA LEU A 448 0.68 13.09 -1.94
C LEU A 448 1.04 14.54 -2.30
N LEU A 449 0.28 15.52 -1.80
CA LEU A 449 0.65 16.91 -1.96
C LEU A 449 1.98 17.13 -1.27
N GLN A 450 2.87 17.74 -2.04
CA GLN A 450 4.22 18.03 -1.59
C GLN A 450 4.42 19.54 -1.72
N PRO A 451 4.02 20.34 -0.72
CA PRO A 451 4.14 21.79 -0.78
C PRO A 451 5.61 22.20 -0.90
N ILE A 452 5.89 23.20 -1.74
CA ILE A 452 7.21 23.81 -1.81
C ILE A 452 7.38 24.74 -0.62
N TYR A 453 8.38 24.49 0.23
CA TYR A 453 8.60 25.29 1.45
C TYR A 453 9.62 26.42 1.26
N GLY A 454 10.38 26.41 0.17
CA GLY A 454 11.35 27.44 -0.16
C GLY A 454 11.08 28.12 -1.52
N SER A 455 12.14 28.43 -2.26
CA SER A 455 12.06 29.12 -3.55
C SER A 455 11.79 28.18 -4.73
N ALA A 456 12.02 26.87 -4.57
CA ALA A 456 11.76 25.85 -5.59
C ALA A 456 11.61 24.48 -4.92
N ARG A 457 11.20 23.49 -5.72
CA ARG A 457 11.14 22.09 -5.30
C ARG A 457 12.52 21.59 -4.82
N ASP A 458 12.55 20.69 -3.86
CA ASP A 458 13.77 19.98 -3.48
C ASP A 458 14.05 18.79 -4.40
N LEU A 459 15.33 18.46 -4.59
CA LEU A 459 15.74 17.24 -5.31
C LEU A 459 15.53 16.01 -4.43
N GLY A 460 14.95 14.97 -5.01
CA GLY A 460 14.62 13.71 -4.33
C GLY A 460 13.18 13.66 -3.83
N PRO A 461 12.87 12.65 -2.98
CA PRO A 461 11.49 12.21 -2.76
C PRO A 461 10.68 13.09 -1.82
N TYR A 462 11.34 13.89 -0.97
CA TYR A 462 10.68 14.62 0.11
C TYR A 462 11.24 16.04 0.22
N GLU A 463 10.34 16.99 0.41
CA GLU A 463 10.71 18.37 0.74
C GLU A 463 11.33 18.46 2.13
N TYR A 464 12.36 19.30 2.22
CA TYR A 464 12.92 19.76 3.46
C TYR A 464 11.96 20.76 4.14
N THR A 465 11.59 20.46 5.38
CA THR A 465 10.83 21.38 6.23
C THR A 465 11.73 21.90 7.35
N SER A 466 11.79 23.22 7.52
CA SER A 466 12.54 23.86 8.61
C SER A 466 11.85 23.70 9.98
N ASN A 467 10.56 23.36 9.98
CA ASN A 467 9.75 23.06 11.14
C ASN A 467 9.21 21.62 11.01
N SER A 468 9.44 20.80 12.03
CA SER A 468 8.97 19.40 12.11
C SER A 468 7.47 19.27 12.36
N SER A 469 6.68 20.33 12.19
CA SER A 469 5.29 20.38 12.63
C SER A 469 4.35 20.81 11.51
N SER A 470 4.05 19.86 10.63
CA SER A 470 2.71 19.65 10.07
C SER A 470 2.74 18.43 9.15
N THR A 471 2.58 17.23 9.70
CA THR A 471 2.29 16.07 8.85
C THR A 471 0.88 16.24 8.27
N PRO A 472 0.67 16.02 6.96
CA PRO A 472 -0.62 16.24 6.33
C PRO A 472 -1.65 15.22 6.82
N LEU A 473 -2.86 15.72 6.94
CA LEU A 473 -4.16 15.06 6.88
C LEU A 473 -4.13 13.82 5.97
N GLN A 474 -4.13 12.61 6.53
CA GLN A 474 -4.24 11.39 5.71
C GLN A 474 -5.71 11.05 5.49
N GLN A 475 -6.02 10.60 4.28
CA GLN A 475 -7.33 10.13 3.87
C GLN A 475 -7.19 8.66 3.46
N ILE A 476 -8.11 7.82 3.93
CA ILE A 476 -8.20 6.38 3.64
C ILE A 476 -9.62 6.15 3.15
N PHE A 477 -9.83 5.34 2.12
CA PHE A 477 -11.20 5.06 1.67
C PHE A 477 -12.00 4.39 2.79
N THR A 478 -13.21 4.88 3.05
CA THR A 478 -14.18 4.22 3.93
C THR A 478 -15.51 4.15 3.21
N TYR A 479 -16.19 3.00 3.30
CA TYR A 479 -17.51 2.82 2.70
C TYR A 479 -18.64 3.06 3.68
N GLU A 480 -18.29 3.40 4.93
CA GLU A 480 -19.27 3.78 5.92
C GLU A 480 -19.55 5.27 5.81
N ASN A 481 -20.69 5.62 5.20
CA ASN A 481 -21.28 6.96 5.26
C ASN A 481 -21.83 7.23 6.68
N SER A 482 -20.95 7.21 7.68
CA SER A 482 -21.28 7.45 9.08
C SER A 482 -20.29 8.39 9.73
N ASP A 483 -20.79 9.16 10.68
CA ASP A 483 -19.95 9.98 11.55
C ASP A 483 -19.25 9.06 12.57
N LYS A 484 -17.93 8.89 12.45
CA LYS A 484 -17.11 8.19 13.46
C LYS A 484 -15.94 9.05 13.93
N LEU A 485 -15.64 8.93 15.22
CA LEU A 485 -14.45 9.49 15.86
C LEU A 485 -13.77 8.41 16.68
N LEU A 486 -12.52 8.12 16.35
CA LEU A 486 -11.64 7.26 17.13
C LEU A 486 -10.37 8.04 17.48
N LEU A 487 -9.99 8.03 18.75
CA LEU A 487 -8.73 8.61 19.20
C LEU A 487 -7.70 7.50 19.36
N LEU A 488 -6.60 7.63 18.64
CA LEU A 488 -5.45 6.73 18.68
C LEU A 488 -4.31 7.37 19.48
N ASN A 489 -3.40 6.54 20.00
CA ASN A 489 -2.22 6.98 20.76
C ASN A 489 -2.54 7.84 22.00
N THR A 490 -3.63 7.52 22.71
CA THR A 490 -4.19 8.34 23.79
C THR A 490 -3.47 8.24 25.14
N ASN A 491 -2.48 7.37 25.32
CA ASN A 491 -1.86 7.12 26.63
C ASN A 491 -0.57 7.94 26.82
N GLY A 492 -0.67 9.14 27.40
CA GLY A 492 0.47 9.94 27.84
C GLY A 492 1.36 10.48 26.71
N SER A 493 0.90 10.38 25.46
CA SER A 493 1.59 10.90 24.29
C SER A 493 1.51 12.43 24.24
N GLN A 494 2.54 13.06 23.69
CA GLN A 494 2.54 14.49 23.37
C GLN A 494 1.66 14.82 22.14
N GLU A 495 1.25 13.79 21.40
CA GLU A 495 0.39 13.88 20.23
C GLU A 495 -0.57 12.69 20.20
N LEU A 496 -1.86 12.96 19.95
CA LEU A 496 -2.83 11.91 19.66
C LEU A 496 -3.23 12.00 18.18
N THR A 497 -3.83 10.95 17.63
CA THR A 497 -4.39 10.98 16.28
C THR A 497 -5.90 10.83 16.35
N ALA A 498 -6.64 11.80 15.82
CA ALA A 498 -8.09 11.71 15.65
C ALA A 498 -8.39 11.13 14.27
N LYS A 499 -8.89 9.89 14.24
CA LYS A 499 -9.50 9.28 13.06
C LYS A 499 -10.95 9.74 12.98
N VAL A 500 -11.30 10.45 11.91
CA VAL A 500 -12.60 11.11 11.70
C VAL A 500 -13.19 10.65 10.38
N SER A 501 -14.43 10.18 10.38
CA SER A 501 -15.24 10.00 9.16
C SER A 501 -16.50 10.86 9.27
N THR A 502 -17.12 11.16 8.12
CA THR A 502 -18.41 11.88 8.13
C THR A 502 -19.44 11.24 7.22
N ALA A 503 -20.70 11.30 7.61
CA ALA A 503 -21.81 10.79 6.80
C ALA A 503 -22.15 11.68 5.59
N LYS A 504 -21.71 12.94 5.55
CA LYS A 504 -22.00 13.89 4.46
C LYS A 504 -20.82 14.81 4.21
N ILE A 505 -20.67 15.18 2.94
CA ILE A 505 -19.68 16.18 2.54
C ILE A 505 -19.95 17.50 3.27
N GLY A 506 -18.94 18.06 3.93
CA GLY A 506 -19.01 19.41 4.49
C GLY A 506 -17.92 19.71 5.50
N ASN A 507 -18.00 20.92 6.06
CA ASN A 507 -16.99 21.42 6.99
C ASN A 507 -16.99 20.65 8.31
N VAL A 508 -15.81 20.27 8.76
CA VAL A 508 -15.59 19.57 10.01
C VAL A 508 -14.66 20.37 10.92
N VAL A 509 -14.98 20.42 12.21
CA VAL A 509 -14.21 21.14 13.23
C VAL A 509 -13.90 20.21 14.40
N LEU A 510 -12.64 20.14 14.81
CA LEU A 510 -12.19 19.41 16.00
C LEU A 510 -11.95 20.38 17.15
N GLU A 511 -12.44 20.03 18.33
CA GLU A 511 -12.28 20.80 19.57
C GLU A 511 -11.86 19.88 20.71
N ILE A 512 -11.03 20.36 21.63
CA ILE A 512 -10.69 19.64 22.87
C ILE A 512 -11.13 20.48 24.06
N TYR A 513 -11.84 19.86 25.00
CA TYR A 513 -12.30 20.46 26.24
C TYR A 513 -11.73 19.73 27.46
N ASN A 514 -11.44 20.47 28.53
CA ASN A 514 -11.19 19.87 29.84
C ASN A 514 -12.51 19.43 30.52
N MET A 515 -12.42 18.71 31.64
CA MET A 515 -13.60 18.23 32.37
C MET A 515 -14.46 19.35 33.00
N GLN A 516 -13.94 20.58 33.11
CA GLN A 516 -14.70 21.76 33.54
C GLN A 516 -15.46 22.42 32.39
N GLY A 517 -15.33 21.92 31.15
CA GLY A 517 -15.98 22.46 29.97
C GLY A 517 -15.26 23.65 29.34
N GLN A 518 -14.02 23.95 29.75
CA GLN A 518 -13.19 24.96 29.09
C GLN A 518 -12.58 24.38 27.81
N GLN A 519 -12.73 25.10 26.70
CA GLN A 519 -12.08 24.77 25.44
C GLN A 519 -10.58 25.02 25.54
N MET A 520 -9.80 24.00 25.20
CA MET A 520 -8.34 23.99 25.27
C MET A 520 -7.72 24.12 23.88
N LEU A 521 -8.39 23.57 22.86
CA LEU A 521 -7.93 23.58 21.48
C LEU A 521 -9.15 23.59 20.54
N MET A 522 -9.03 24.27 19.41
CA MET A 522 -9.94 24.15 18.27
C MET A 522 -9.13 24.15 16.98
N ARG A 523 -9.54 23.33 16.03
CA ARG A 523 -8.93 23.19 14.70
C ARG A 523 -10.01 22.95 13.66
N GLU A 524 -10.07 23.82 12.67
CA GLU A 524 -10.85 23.54 11.45
C GLU A 524 -10.15 22.45 10.64
N LEU A 525 -10.88 21.38 10.34
CA LEU A 525 -10.38 20.27 9.53
C LEU A 525 -10.69 20.47 8.03
N GLY A 526 -11.56 21.42 7.70
CA GLY A 526 -11.98 21.73 6.33
C GLY A 526 -13.15 20.87 5.85
N VAL A 527 -13.39 20.86 4.53
CA VAL A 527 -14.46 20.08 3.90
C VAL A 527 -14.01 18.64 3.76
N LEU A 528 -14.69 17.71 4.45
CA LEU A 528 -14.41 16.28 4.36
C LEU A 528 -15.43 15.62 3.43
N SER A 529 -14.97 14.70 2.58
CA SER A 529 -15.81 13.78 1.82
C SER A 529 -16.33 12.63 2.70
N ALA A 530 -17.48 12.06 2.33
CA ALA A 530 -18.15 11.01 3.10
C ALA A 530 -17.58 9.59 2.89
N ASP A 531 -16.78 9.41 1.84
CA ASP A 531 -16.17 8.15 1.42
C ASP A 531 -14.75 7.94 2.00
N ARG A 532 -14.36 8.73 3.01
CA ARG A 532 -12.99 8.70 3.57
C ARG A 532 -12.93 8.74 5.11
N ASP A 533 -12.03 7.96 5.66
CA ASP A 533 -11.48 8.10 7.01
C ASP A 533 -10.31 9.09 6.97
N TYR A 534 -10.34 10.08 7.86
CA TYR A 534 -9.35 11.13 7.94
C TYR A 534 -8.54 11.02 9.24
N TYR A 535 -7.22 10.97 9.14
CA TYR A 535 -6.34 10.87 10.30
C TYR A 535 -5.70 12.23 10.56
N TYR A 536 -6.07 12.84 11.69
CA TYR A 536 -5.60 14.14 12.12
C TYR A 536 -4.66 14.01 13.31
N PRO A 537 -3.35 14.25 13.16
CA PRO A 537 -2.47 14.43 14.32
C PRO A 537 -2.90 15.68 15.09
N VAL A 538 -3.04 15.55 16.40
CA VAL A 538 -3.41 16.63 17.32
C VAL A 538 -2.35 16.72 18.40
N ASN A 539 -1.54 17.78 18.33
CA ASN A 539 -0.54 18.07 19.36
C ASN A 539 -1.24 18.43 20.67
N VAL A 540 -1.01 17.62 21.70
CA VAL A 540 -1.57 17.78 23.05
C VAL A 540 -0.49 18.04 24.11
N SER A 541 0.74 18.30 23.68
CA SER A 541 1.91 18.53 24.55
C SER A 541 1.74 19.72 25.50
N MET A 542 0.84 20.65 25.19
CA MET A 542 0.58 21.82 26.03
C MET A 542 -0.57 21.62 27.03
N LEU A 543 -1.35 20.54 26.93
CA LEU A 543 -2.54 20.30 27.77
C LEU A 543 -2.16 19.70 29.12
N PRO A 544 -2.33 20.33 30.31
CA PRO A 544 -1.92 19.75 31.61
C PRO A 544 -2.37 18.30 31.85
N ALA A 545 -1.69 17.55 32.73
CA ALA A 545 -2.12 16.19 33.07
C ALA A 545 -3.58 16.15 33.51
N GLY A 546 -4.38 15.25 32.94
CA GLY A 546 -5.82 15.23 33.17
C GLY A 546 -6.62 14.51 32.10
N VAL A 547 -7.95 14.49 32.28
CA VAL A 547 -8.89 13.89 31.33
C VAL A 547 -9.50 14.99 30.46
N TYR A 548 -9.60 14.72 29.16
CA TYR A 548 -10.11 15.63 28.16
C TYR A 548 -11.18 14.96 27.30
N VAL A 549 -12.02 15.79 26.68
CA VAL A 549 -13.02 15.37 25.70
C VAL A 549 -12.64 16.00 24.36
N CYS A 550 -12.31 15.18 23.37
CA CYS A 550 -12.26 15.59 21.98
C CYS A 550 -13.69 15.58 21.42
N ARG A 551 -14.11 16.65 20.77
CA ARG A 551 -15.36 16.78 20.04
C ARG A 551 -15.06 17.06 18.58
N VAL A 552 -15.81 16.42 17.69
CA VAL A 552 -15.75 16.70 16.26
C VAL A 552 -17.15 17.05 15.79
N HIS A 553 -17.29 18.25 15.24
CA HIS A 553 -18.53 18.74 14.63
C HIS A 553 -18.50 18.41 13.15
N THR A 554 -19.52 17.69 12.68
CA THR A 554 -19.74 17.33 11.28
C THR A 554 -21.01 18.01 10.77
N PRO A 555 -21.29 17.99 9.45
CA PRO A 555 -22.55 18.49 8.92
C PRO A 555 -23.79 17.77 9.47
N THR A 556 -23.62 16.56 10.01
CA THR A 556 -24.69 15.68 10.47
C THR A 556 -24.81 15.56 11.99
N GLY A 557 -23.80 16.01 12.76
CA GLY A 557 -23.87 15.98 14.21
C GLY A 557 -22.57 16.31 14.93
N VAL A 558 -22.49 15.90 16.20
CA VAL A 558 -21.29 16.05 17.03
C VAL A 558 -20.89 14.70 17.60
N MET A 559 -19.65 14.32 17.37
CA MET A 559 -19.04 13.13 17.93
C MET A 559 -18.15 13.51 19.11
N SER A 560 -17.97 12.60 20.07
CA SER A 560 -17.08 12.85 21.18
C SER A 560 -16.36 11.61 21.67
N ALA A 561 -15.08 11.76 22.00
CA ALA A 561 -14.25 10.72 22.57
C ALA A 561 -13.41 11.29 23.73
N LYS A 562 -13.19 10.47 24.77
CA LYS A 562 -12.39 10.85 25.94
C LYS A 562 -10.96 10.35 25.79
N PHE A 563 -9.99 11.12 26.30
CA PHE A 563 -8.61 10.68 26.43
C PHE A 563 -7.96 11.27 27.70
N ALA A 564 -6.80 10.73 28.08
CA ALA A 564 -6.01 11.22 29.21
C ALA A 564 -4.64 11.74 28.74
N ARG A 565 -4.17 12.84 29.32
CA ARG A 565 -2.82 13.38 29.12
C ARG A 565 -1.95 13.10 30.33
#